data_AF-A0A929XSQ4-F1
#
_entry.id   AF-A0A929XSQ4-F1
#
_cell.length_a   1.000
_cell.length_b   1.000
_cell.length_c   1.000
_cell.angle_alpha   90.00
_cell.angle_beta   90.00
_cell.angle_gamma   90.00
#
_symmetry.space_group_name_H-M   'P 1'
#
loop_
_entity.id
_entity.type
_entity.pdbx_description
1 polymer ?
#
loop_
_entity_poly.entity_id
_entity_poly.type
_entity_poly.pdbx_seq_one_letter_code
_entity_poly.pdbx_strand_id
1 'polypeptide(L)'
;MKELLTEMTKKQKRNLIRILLASAMLVVLSLLPVKGIGRLFLYLIPYFVVGYDILQKAVRGIYHRQAFDEALLMSVATIGALTLAVYDGLHGGEANYTEAIAVMLFYQIGEWFQSYAVGKSRKNIAALMDI
;
A
#
# COMPACT_ATOMS: atom_id res chain seq x y z
N MET A 1 -10.84 17.36 10.65
CA MET A 1 -10.93 15.95 10.21
C MET A 1 -12.37 15.51 9.91
N LYS A 2 -13.37 15.85 10.74
CA LYS A 2 -14.78 15.49 10.49
C LYS A 2 -15.34 16.01 9.14
N GLU A 3 -15.01 17.24 8.74
CA GLU A 3 -15.45 17.82 7.46
C GLU A 3 -14.81 17.16 6.21
N LEU A 4 -13.54 16.75 6.30
CA LEU A 4 -12.86 16.00 5.23
C LEU A 4 -13.48 14.61 5.03
N LEU A 5 -13.94 13.97 6.11
CA LEU A 5 -14.58 12.66 6.04
C LEU A 5 -15.98 12.74 5.44
N THR A 6 -16.73 13.84 5.55
CA THR A 6 -18.09 13.94 4.98
C THR A 6 -18.12 13.95 3.45
N GLU A 7 -17.11 14.52 2.79
CA GLU A 7 -17.03 14.65 1.32
C GLU A 7 -16.55 13.39 0.56
N MET A 8 -16.04 12.39 1.29
CA MET A 8 -15.36 11.23 0.73
C MET A 8 -16.29 10.04 0.47
N THR A 9 -16.02 9.33 -0.62
CA THR A 9 -16.73 8.07 -0.94
C THR A 9 -16.41 6.97 0.09
N LYS A 10 -17.33 6.00 0.24
CA LYS A 10 -17.14 4.83 1.13
C LYS A 10 -15.84 4.07 0.84
N LYS A 11 -15.45 3.98 -0.45
CA LYS A 11 -14.19 3.33 -0.89
C LYS A 11 -12.96 4.09 -0.39
N GLN A 12 -12.92 5.42 -0.53
CA GLN A 12 -11.78 6.22 -0.08
C GLN A 12 -11.62 6.18 1.44
N LYS A 13 -12.72 6.17 2.21
CA LYS A 13 -12.67 6.01 3.67
C LYS A 13 -12.07 4.67 4.08
N ARG A 14 -12.50 3.58 3.44
CA ARG A 14 -11.97 2.24 3.71
C ARG A 14 -10.47 2.16 3.41
N ASN A 15 -10.03 2.72 2.28
CA ASN A 15 -8.61 2.74 1.93
C ASN A 15 -7.80 3.60 2.92
N LEU A 16 -8.34 4.74 3.37
CA LEU A 16 -7.69 5.56 4.40
C LEU A 16 -7.51 4.81 5.72
N ILE A 17 -8.53 4.06 6.16
CA ILE A 17 -8.44 3.23 7.37
C ILE A 17 -7.36 2.16 7.21
N ARG A 18 -7.27 1.51 6.04
CA ARG A 18 -6.22 0.52 5.75
C ARG A 18 -4.82 1.14 5.83
N ILE A 19 -4.62 2.32 5.23
CA ILE A 19 -3.36 3.06 5.29
C ILE A 19 -2.99 3.38 6.74
N LEU A 20 -3.92 3.92 7.53
CA LEU A 20 -3.68 4.28 8.92
C LEU A 20 -3.36 3.05 9.77
N LEU A 21 -4.11 1.97 9.60
CA LEU A 21 -3.89 0.72 10.34
C LEU A 21 -2.53 0.11 10.02
N ALA A 22 -2.14 0.08 8.76
CA ALA A 22 -0.84 -0.42 8.36
C ALA A 22 0.33 0.48 8.78
N SER A 23 0.15 1.80 8.74
CA SER A 23 1.14 2.76 9.25
C SER A 23 1.36 2.53 10.75
N ALA A 24 0.28 2.38 11.51
CA ALA A 24 0.34 2.09 12.94
C ALA A 24 1.01 0.74 13.21
N MET A 25 0.64 -0.31 12.47
CA MET A 25 1.31 -1.61 12.56
C MET A 25 2.81 -1.47 12.31
N LEU A 26 3.21 -0.81 11.22
CA LEU A 26 4.63 -0.66 10.87
C LEU A 26 5.44 0.05 11.97
N VAL A 27 4.89 1.10 12.58
CA VAL A 27 5.54 1.81 13.70
C VAL A 27 5.62 0.93 14.94
N VAL A 28 4.56 0.19 15.29
CA VAL A 28 4.59 -0.71 16.45
C VAL A 28 5.61 -1.83 16.23
N LEU A 29 5.62 -2.42 15.04
CA LEU A 29 6.54 -3.50 14.67
C LEU A 29 8.00 -3.05 14.60
N SER A 30 8.28 -1.82 14.14
CA SER A 30 9.65 -1.31 14.06
C SER A 30 10.28 -1.03 15.43
N LEU A 31 9.46 -0.77 16.45
CA LEU A 31 9.89 -0.55 17.82
C LEU A 31 10.06 -1.86 18.62
N LEU A 32 9.45 -2.96 18.16
CA LEU A 32 9.57 -4.26 18.83
C LEU A 32 10.87 -4.95 18.40
N PRO A 33 11.77 -5.29 19.34
CA PRO A 33 13.01 -6.00 19.04
C PRO A 33 12.74 -7.50 18.82
N VAL A 34 11.99 -7.85 17.77
CA VAL A 34 11.70 -9.23 17.39
C VAL A 34 12.77 -9.73 16.44
N LYS A 35 13.36 -10.89 16.73
CA LYS A 35 14.44 -11.49 15.93
C LYS A 35 14.01 -12.81 15.28
N GLY A 36 14.72 -13.17 14.23
CA GLY A 36 14.56 -14.46 13.53
C GLY A 36 13.27 -14.57 12.71
N ILE A 37 12.88 -15.81 12.42
CA ILE A 37 11.74 -16.17 11.56
C ILE A 37 10.42 -15.57 12.07
N GLY A 38 10.28 -15.37 13.39
CA GLY A 38 9.10 -14.69 13.95
C GLY A 38 8.91 -13.26 13.41
N ARG A 39 10.01 -12.54 13.13
CA ARG A 39 9.98 -11.19 12.54
C ARG A 39 9.38 -11.21 11.13
N LEU A 40 9.69 -12.24 10.33
CA LEU A 40 9.16 -12.40 8.98
C LEU A 40 7.63 -12.49 8.99
N PHE A 41 7.06 -13.39 9.81
CA PHE A 41 5.61 -13.55 9.90
C PHE A 41 4.90 -12.28 10.37
N LEU A 42 5.50 -11.60 11.34
CA LEU A 42 5.01 -10.34 11.90
C LEU A 42 4.96 -9.21 10.86
N TYR A 43 5.99 -9.09 10.02
CA TYR A 43 6.06 -8.08 8.95
C TYR A 43 5.25 -8.45 7.70
N LEU A 44 4.91 -9.74 7.50
CA LEU A 44 4.04 -10.18 6.42
C LEU A 44 2.59 -9.66 6.59
N ILE A 45 2.13 -9.51 7.84
CA ILE A 45 0.77 -9.04 8.15
C ILE A 45 0.52 -7.63 7.57
N PRO A 46 1.27 -6.58 7.95
CA PRO A 46 1.07 -5.24 7.39
C PRO A 46 1.30 -5.20 5.87
N TYR A 47 2.23 -6.01 5.34
CA TYR A 47 2.44 -6.15 3.90
C TYR A 47 1.16 -6.59 3.19
N PHE A 48 0.48 -7.64 3.66
CA PHE A 48 -0.78 -8.08 3.05
C PHE A 48 -1.94 -7.11 3.30
N VAL A 49 -2.01 -6.46 4.46
CA VAL A 49 -3.07 -5.49 4.79
C VAL A 49 -3.10 -4.31 3.81
N VAL A 50 -1.94 -3.81 3.40
CA VAL A 50 -1.83 -2.73 2.39
C VAL A 50 -1.78 -3.28 0.98
N GLY A 51 -1.04 -4.37 0.80
CA GLY A 51 -0.59 -4.87 -0.48
C GLY A 51 -1.56 -5.75 -1.23
N TYR A 52 -2.52 -6.40 -0.57
CA TYR A 52 -3.37 -7.40 -1.22
C TYR A 52 -4.13 -6.83 -2.43
N ASP A 53 -4.72 -5.64 -2.28
CA ASP A 53 -5.43 -4.98 -3.38
C ASP A 53 -4.48 -4.67 -4.57
N ILE A 54 -3.24 -4.29 -4.28
CA ILE A 54 -2.22 -3.91 -5.26
C ILE A 54 -1.72 -5.15 -6.00
N LEU A 55 -1.40 -6.21 -5.26
CA LEU A 55 -1.01 -7.51 -5.82
C LEU A 55 -2.11 -8.06 -6.72
N GLN A 56 -3.38 -7.96 -6.30
CA GLN A 56 -4.50 -8.39 -7.13
C GLN A 56 -4.64 -7.54 -8.41
N LYS A 57 -4.44 -6.22 -8.33
CA LYS A 57 -4.42 -5.34 -9.52
C LYS A 57 -3.28 -5.70 -10.46
N ALA A 58 -2.08 -5.95 -9.93
CA ALA A 58 -0.92 -6.36 -10.72
C ALA A 58 -1.21 -7.64 -11.51
N VAL A 59 -1.76 -8.67 -10.86
CA VAL A 59 -2.11 -9.94 -11.52
C VAL A 59 -3.17 -9.71 -12.62
N ARG A 60 -4.19 -8.88 -12.36
CA ARG A 60 -5.17 -8.51 -13.39
C ARG A 60 -4.51 -7.72 -14.53
N GLY A 61 -3.58 -6.81 -14.24
CA GLY A 61 -2.85 -6.03 -15.25
C GLY A 61 -2.04 -6.93 -16.19
N ILE A 62 -1.36 -7.94 -15.65
CA ILE A 62 -0.66 -8.97 -16.44
C ILE A 62 -1.63 -9.68 -17.38
N TYR A 63 -2.78 -10.11 -16.85
CA TYR A 63 -3.79 -10.82 -17.64
C TYR A 63 -4.33 -9.98 -18.81
N HIS A 64 -4.49 -8.67 -18.62
CA HIS A 64 -4.95 -7.74 -19.66
C HIS A 64 -3.82 -7.20 -20.55
N ARG A 65 -2.62 -7.82 -20.51
CA ARG A 65 -1.43 -7.44 -21.28
C ARG A 65 -0.89 -6.02 -20.99
N GLN A 66 -1.13 -5.49 -19.80
CA GLN A 66 -0.54 -4.23 -19.32
C GLN A 66 0.70 -4.55 -18.46
N ALA A 67 1.77 -4.99 -19.13
CA ALA A 67 2.97 -5.52 -18.48
C ALA A 67 3.81 -4.47 -17.70
N PHE A 68 3.51 -3.18 -17.82
CA PHE A 68 4.21 -2.09 -17.14
C PHE A 68 3.24 -1.14 -16.42
N ASP A 69 2.19 -1.70 -15.83
CA ASP A 69 1.28 -0.94 -14.98
C ASP A 69 1.92 -0.60 -13.62
N GLU A 70 1.48 0.48 -12.99
CA GLU A 70 2.02 0.95 -11.71
C GLU A 70 1.90 -0.13 -10.63
N ALA A 71 0.75 -0.80 -10.54
CA ALA A 71 0.52 -1.86 -9.57
C ALA A 71 1.49 -3.03 -9.74
N LEU A 72 1.85 -3.35 -11.00
CA LEU A 72 2.81 -4.39 -11.34
C LEU A 72 4.22 -4.00 -10.94
N LEU A 73 4.67 -2.81 -11.33
CA LEU A 73 6.01 -2.30 -10.98
C LEU A 73 6.20 -2.28 -9.46
N MET A 74 5.19 -1.80 -8.72
CA MET A 74 5.19 -1.80 -7.26
C MET A 74 5.25 -3.21 -6.68
N SER A 75 4.47 -4.15 -7.23
CA SER A 75 4.47 -5.54 -6.77
C SER A 75 5.81 -6.23 -7.01
N VAL A 76 6.42 -6.05 -8.17
CA VAL A 76 7.73 -6.64 -8.49
C VAL A 76 8.82 -6.07 -7.59
N ALA A 77 8.84 -4.74 -7.39
CA ALA A 77 9.82 -4.10 -6.52
C ALA A 77 9.74 -4.60 -5.08
N THR A 78 8.52 -4.71 -4.55
CA THR A 78 8.28 -5.09 -3.15
C THR A 78 8.45 -6.57 -2.91
N ILE A 79 8.05 -7.44 -3.85
CA ILE A 79 8.36 -8.88 -3.80
C ILE A 79 9.87 -9.10 -3.90
N GLY A 80 10.57 -8.35 -4.76
CA GLY A 80 12.03 -8.40 -4.87
C GLY A 80 12.71 -8.04 -3.55
N ALA A 81 12.34 -6.89 -2.97
CA ALA A 81 12.85 -6.45 -1.67
C ALA A 81 12.53 -7.45 -0.54
N LEU A 82 11.31 -7.99 -0.51
CA LEU A 82 10.92 -9.00 0.48
C LEU A 82 11.76 -10.28 0.31
N THR A 83 11.98 -10.73 -0.93
CA THR A 83 12.77 -11.93 -1.22
C THR A 83 14.22 -11.78 -0.75
N LEU A 84 14.83 -10.62 -1.00
CA LEU A 84 16.16 -10.29 -0.48
C LEU A 84 16.19 -10.28 1.05
N ALA A 85 15.22 -9.61 1.68
CA ALA A 85 15.14 -9.58 3.14
C ALA A 85 14.92 -10.97 3.77
N VAL A 86 14.17 -11.87 3.11
CA VAL A 86 14.04 -13.26 3.55
C VAL A 86 15.34 -14.03 3.37
N TYR A 87 16.01 -13.86 2.22
CA TYR A 87 17.28 -14.51 1.93
C TYR A 87 18.35 -14.12 2.95
N ASP A 88 18.53 -12.83 3.21
CA ASP A 88 19.48 -12.32 4.20
C ASP A 88 19.13 -12.79 5.62
N GLY A 89 17.84 -12.76 5.98
CA GLY A 89 17.36 -13.26 7.27
C GLY A 89 17.61 -14.76 7.49
N LEU A 90 17.64 -15.57 6.42
CA LEU A 90 17.97 -16.99 6.48
C LEU A 90 19.48 -17.25 6.59
N HIS A 91 20.31 -16.37 6.02
CA HIS A 91 21.77 -16.48 5.99
C HIS A 91 22.48 -15.74 7.16
N GLY A 92 21.71 -15.26 8.14
CA GLY A 92 22.23 -14.59 9.34
C GLY A 92 22.48 -13.09 9.18
N GLY A 93 22.08 -12.49 8.06
CA GLY A 93 22.08 -11.05 7.83
C GLY A 93 20.87 -10.32 8.44
N GLU A 94 20.89 -8.99 8.39
CA GLU A 94 19.77 -8.17 8.88
C GLU A 94 18.65 -8.07 7.83
N ALA A 95 17.51 -8.71 8.12
CA ALA A 95 16.34 -8.63 7.26
C ALA A 95 15.60 -7.29 7.41
N ASN A 96 15.63 -6.47 6.36
CA ASN A 96 14.91 -5.18 6.32
C ASN A 96 13.58 -5.27 5.57
N TYR A 97 12.54 -5.80 6.23
CA TYR A 97 11.19 -5.88 5.66
C TYR A 97 10.45 -4.52 5.64
N THR A 98 10.96 -3.52 6.37
CA THR A 98 10.32 -2.20 6.51
C THR A 98 10.24 -1.49 5.16
N GLU A 99 11.27 -1.62 4.33
CA GLU A 99 11.34 -0.97 3.01
C GLU A 99 10.22 -1.48 2.08
N ALA A 100 10.04 -2.80 1.99
CA ALA A 100 8.99 -3.40 1.16
C ALA A 100 7.58 -2.91 1.56
N ILE A 101 7.30 -2.82 2.86
CA ILE A 101 6.00 -2.34 3.35
C ILE A 101 5.86 -0.83 3.13
N ALA A 102 6.91 -0.05 3.40
CA ALA A 102 6.90 1.40 3.21
C ALA A 102 6.61 1.76 1.76
N VAL A 103 7.24 1.08 0.81
CA VAL A 103 7.01 1.24 -0.63
C VAL A 103 5.53 0.98 -0.98
N MET A 104 4.93 -0.12 -0.50
CA MET A 104 3.49 -0.38 -0.70
C MET A 104 2.60 0.69 -0.06
N LEU A 105 2.96 1.14 1.13
CA LEU A 105 2.21 2.13 1.90
C LEU A 105 2.19 3.49 1.21
N PHE A 106 3.34 3.95 0.70
CA PHE A 106 3.42 5.18 -0.09
C PHE A 106 2.62 5.11 -1.37
N TYR A 107 2.62 3.97 -2.06
CA TYR A 107 1.76 3.79 -3.24
C TYR A 107 0.28 3.88 -2.88
N GLN A 108 -0.16 3.21 -1.81
CA GLN A 108 -1.56 3.24 -1.41
C GLN A 108 -2.02 4.64 -1.00
N ILE A 109 -1.13 5.41 -0.37
CA ILE A 109 -1.32 6.84 -0.08
C ILE A 109 -1.47 7.63 -1.39
N GLY A 110 -0.54 7.45 -2.34
CA GLY A 110 -0.59 8.11 -3.65
C GLY A 110 -1.89 7.82 -4.40
N GLU A 111 -2.30 6.54 -4.46
CA GLU A 111 -3.56 6.13 -5.09
C GLU A 111 -4.78 6.79 -4.41
N TRP A 112 -4.75 6.91 -3.08
CA TRP A 112 -5.82 7.58 -2.35
C TRP A 112 -5.90 9.07 -2.69
N PHE A 113 -4.76 9.77 -2.75
CA PHE A 113 -4.70 11.18 -3.16
C PHE A 113 -5.12 11.37 -4.61
N GLN A 114 -4.67 10.51 -5.53
CA GLN A 114 -5.08 10.52 -6.93
C GLN A 114 -6.60 10.35 -7.06
N SER A 115 -7.17 9.38 -6.34
CA SER A 115 -8.62 9.16 -6.32
C SER A 115 -9.39 10.37 -5.80
N TYR A 116 -8.87 11.05 -4.76
CA TYR A 116 -9.45 12.25 -4.20
C TYR A 116 -9.40 13.44 -5.15
N ALA A 117 -8.24 13.71 -5.76
CA ALA A 117 -8.03 14.81 -6.67
C ALA A 117 -8.93 14.70 -7.92
N VAL A 118 -9.00 13.51 -8.52
CA VAL A 118 -9.86 13.27 -9.69
C VAL A 118 -11.35 13.38 -9.31
N GLY A 119 -11.74 12.90 -8.12
CA GLY A 119 -13.11 13.04 -7.61
C GLY A 119 -13.52 14.50 -7.42
N LYS A 120 -12.63 15.33 -6.85
CA LYS A 120 -12.86 16.77 -6.69
C LYS A 120 -12.92 17.49 -8.04
N SER A 121 -12.02 17.15 -8.97
CA SER A 121 -12.00 17.73 -10.32
C SER A 121 -13.32 17.48 -11.07
N ARG A 122 -13.85 16.25 -11.05
CA ARG A 122 -15.15 15.91 -11.67
C ARG A 122 -16.32 16.70 -11.07
N LYS A 123 -16.37 16.85 -9.74
CA LYS A 123 -17.42 17.63 -9.05
C LYS A 123 -17.41 19.10 -9.48
N ASN A 124 -16.22 19.70 -9.60
CA ASN A 124 -16.08 21.09 -10.02
C ASN A 124 -16.52 21.32 -11.47
N ILE A 125 -16.23 20.38 -12.38
CA ILE A 125 -16.67 20.46 -13.79
C ILE A 125 -18.20 20.34 -13.88
N ALA A 126 -18.81 19.39 -13.16
CA ALA A 126 -20.26 19.23 -13.14
C ALA A 126 -20.96 20.51 -12.64
N ALA A 127 -20.43 21.15 -11.60
CA ALA A 127 -20.96 22.41 -11.08
C ALA A 127 -20.85 23.59 -12.06
N LEU A 128 -19.90 23.57 -13.00
CA LEU A 128 -19.78 24.56 -14.07
C LEU A 128 -20.71 24.27 -15.26
N MET A 129 -21.13 23.01 -15.44
CA MET A 129 -22.08 22.60 -16.49
C MET A 129 -23.54 22.80 -16.08
N ASP A 130 -23.83 22.86 -14.78
CA ASP A 130 -25.18 23.06 -14.22
C ASP A 130 -25.59 24.56 -14.14
N ILE A 131 -24.95 25.44 -14.92
CA ILE A 131 -25.23 26.88 -15.01
C ILE A 131 -25.70 27.24 -16.41
#